data_AF-A0A8C8E806-F1
#
_entry.id   AF-A0A8C8E806-F1
#
_cell.length_a   1.000
_cell.length_b   1.000
_cell.length_c   1.000
_cell.angle_alpha   90.00
_cell.angle_beta   90.00
_cell.angle_gamma   90.00
#
_symmetry.space_group_name_H-M   'P 1'
#
loop_
_entity.id
_entity.type
_entity.pdbx_description
1 polymer ?
#
loop_
_entity_poly.entity_id
_entity_poly.type
_entity_poly.pdbx_seq_one_letter_code
_entity_poly.pdbx_strand_id
1 'polypeptide(L)'
;MVTPASIFHTCALFLKFHTLAVLARLVWGNQEMIWTLSWDALTARPSPRTVALAKPKKDFGKHQRRPLFLYSCGRESTIWERPLLVDFNFPSDRLLKLSEPKKCSAAYLRQRPRQSPEWPVSPAARSYKASPRIMELAKPKVLHPEFLLAREVPTRVTNAAALARASSRLQRLAEPRVREVTCCYESSFLESVIRPVSKLAQEAIASPRTLELARAKSLHPDYVPLRDAEWPVTKTAKHAVATPRLMELARPRKRPPMDSAQFDPDAFTVKETAKKATCSARIQDLARPIKR
;
A
#
# COMPACT_ATOMS: atom_id res chain seq x y z
N MET A 1 43.87 -36.20 -34.26
CA MET A 1 42.93 -35.44 -35.10
C MET A 1 41.52 -35.80 -34.68
N VAL A 2 40.85 -34.91 -33.93
CA VAL A 2 39.45 -35.05 -33.54
C VAL A 2 38.76 -33.77 -34.05
N THR A 3 37.83 -33.94 -34.97
CA THR A 3 37.16 -32.87 -35.70
C THR A 3 36.30 -32.00 -34.77
N PRO A 4 36.27 -30.66 -34.93
CA PRO A 4 35.51 -29.74 -34.09
C PRO A 4 33.98 -29.77 -34.32
N ALA A 5 33.45 -30.75 -35.05
CA ALA A 5 32.04 -30.81 -35.46
C ALA A 5 31.09 -31.40 -34.40
N SER A 6 31.57 -32.11 -33.37
CA SER A 6 30.67 -32.76 -32.40
C SER A 6 30.20 -31.85 -31.24
N ILE A 7 30.84 -30.69 -31.02
CA ILE A 7 30.47 -29.78 -29.92
C ILE A 7 29.29 -28.87 -30.31
N PHE A 8 29.12 -28.57 -31.60
CA PHE A 8 27.99 -27.76 -32.08
C PHE A 8 26.67 -28.53 -32.16
N HIS A 9 26.71 -29.86 -32.34
CA HIS A 9 25.49 -30.66 -32.39
C HIS A 9 24.84 -30.87 -31.01
N THR A 10 25.65 -30.97 -29.95
CA THR A 10 25.13 -31.09 -28.58
C THR A 10 24.57 -29.77 -28.06
N CYS A 11 25.12 -28.62 -28.49
CA CYS A 11 24.60 -27.30 -28.11
C CYS A 11 23.26 -26.96 -28.82
N ALA A 12 23.09 -27.38 -30.08
CA ALA A 12 21.84 -27.17 -30.82
C ALA A 12 20.67 -28.02 -30.30
N LEU A 13 20.95 -29.20 -29.72
CA LEU A 13 19.92 -30.00 -29.06
C LEU A 13 19.49 -29.40 -27.72
N PHE A 14 20.41 -28.78 -26.97
CA PHE A 14 20.07 -28.15 -25.68
C PHE A 14 19.18 -26.89 -25.87
N LEU A 15 19.38 -26.10 -26.94
CA LEU A 15 18.50 -24.97 -27.26
C LEU A 15 17.14 -25.38 -27.86
N LYS A 16 17.02 -26.57 -28.46
CA LYS A 16 15.75 -27.08 -29.00
C LYS A 16 14.79 -27.59 -27.93
N PHE A 17 15.28 -27.96 -26.74
CA PHE A 17 14.40 -28.40 -25.64
C PHE A 17 13.74 -27.25 -24.86
N HIS A 18 14.23 -26.01 -24.97
CA HIS A 18 13.54 -24.82 -24.43
C HIS A 18 12.52 -24.20 -25.38
N THR A 19 12.49 -24.65 -26.65
CA THR A 19 11.56 -24.17 -27.68
C THR A 19 10.46 -25.18 -28.01
N LEU A 20 10.12 -26.04 -27.04
CA LEU A 20 8.82 -26.72 -27.01
C LEU A 20 7.99 -26.12 -25.87
N ALA A 21 7.81 -24.79 -25.90
CA ALA A 21 6.64 -24.19 -25.30
C ALA A 21 5.44 -24.76 -26.06
N VAL A 22 4.87 -25.80 -25.49
CA VAL A 22 3.64 -26.43 -25.96
C VAL A 22 2.66 -25.31 -26.31
N LEU A 23 2.21 -25.28 -27.56
CA LEU A 23 1.15 -24.42 -28.08
C LEU A 23 -0.19 -24.78 -27.41
N ALA A 24 -0.24 -24.73 -26.08
CA ALA A 24 -1.42 -25.04 -25.30
C ALA A 24 -2.30 -23.79 -25.24
N ARG A 25 -3.53 -23.93 -25.71
CA ARG A 25 -4.57 -22.91 -25.58
C ARG A 25 -4.86 -22.72 -24.08
N LEU A 26 -4.44 -21.59 -23.50
CA LEU A 26 -4.63 -21.29 -22.09
C LEU A 26 -6.12 -21.05 -21.79
N VAL A 27 -6.76 -22.00 -21.11
CA VAL A 27 -8.16 -21.88 -20.68
C VAL A 27 -8.21 -21.21 -19.32
N TRP A 28 -8.58 -19.93 -19.27
CA TRP A 28 -8.71 -19.22 -18.00
C TRP A 28 -9.78 -19.87 -17.10
N GLY A 29 -9.41 -20.19 -15.86
CA GLY A 29 -10.32 -20.73 -14.84
C GLY A 29 -10.24 -22.24 -14.64
N ASN A 30 -9.48 -22.98 -15.46
CA ASN A 30 -8.97 -24.28 -15.02
C ASN A 30 -7.78 -24.04 -14.07
N GLN A 31 -7.60 -24.84 -13.03
CA GLN A 31 -6.45 -24.69 -12.11
C GLN A 31 -5.14 -25.19 -12.74
N GLU A 32 -5.02 -25.13 -14.06
CA GLU A 32 -3.83 -25.57 -14.79
C GLU A 32 -2.78 -24.48 -14.76
N MET A 33 -1.52 -24.89 -14.72
CA MET A 33 -0.40 -23.95 -14.71
C MET A 33 -0.20 -23.37 -16.11
N ILE A 34 0.12 -22.07 -16.17
CA ILE A 34 0.42 -21.36 -17.42
C ILE A 34 1.60 -21.98 -18.17
N TRP A 35 2.54 -22.56 -17.42
CA TRP A 35 3.74 -23.20 -17.94
C TRP A 35 3.72 -24.69 -17.59
N THR A 36 4.18 -25.53 -18.52
CA THR A 36 4.42 -26.94 -18.25
C THR A 36 5.47 -27.07 -17.14
N LEU A 37 5.18 -27.89 -16.12
CA LEU A 37 6.13 -28.18 -15.06
C LEU A 37 7.42 -28.79 -15.63
N SER A 38 8.57 -28.35 -15.12
CA SER A 38 9.84 -28.98 -15.47
C SER A 38 9.90 -30.42 -14.92
N TRP A 39 10.68 -31.28 -15.58
CA TRP A 39 10.91 -32.64 -15.12
C TRP A 39 11.46 -32.70 -13.69
N ASP A 40 12.32 -31.75 -13.31
CA ASP A 40 12.86 -31.63 -11.95
C ASP A 40 11.77 -31.27 -10.94
N ALA A 41 10.81 -30.41 -11.31
CA ALA A 41 9.68 -30.08 -10.44
C ALA A 41 8.72 -31.27 -10.25
N LEU A 42 8.56 -32.11 -11.27
CA LEU A 42 7.74 -33.34 -11.19
C LEU A 42 8.38 -34.42 -10.31
N THR A 43 9.71 -34.47 -10.26
CA THR A 43 10.46 -35.48 -9.49
C THR A 43 10.88 -35.01 -8.09
N ALA A 44 10.76 -33.70 -7.81
CA ALA A 44 11.11 -33.11 -6.53
C ALA A 44 10.26 -33.65 -5.37
N ARG A 45 10.93 -34.15 -4.33
CA ARG A 45 10.26 -34.59 -3.09
C ARG A 45 9.98 -33.39 -2.18
N PRO A 46 8.74 -33.16 -1.75
CA PRO A 46 8.41 -32.03 -0.87
C PRO A 46 9.01 -32.24 0.52
N SER A 47 9.47 -31.15 1.14
CA SER A 47 9.91 -31.17 2.55
C SER A 47 8.75 -31.53 3.50
N PRO A 48 9.04 -32.06 4.71
CA PRO A 48 8.01 -32.35 5.71
C PRO A 48 7.16 -31.13 6.07
N ARG A 49 7.76 -29.93 6.08
CA ARG A 49 7.06 -28.66 6.31
C ARG A 49 6.07 -28.34 5.20
N THR A 50 6.47 -28.47 3.93
CA THR A 50 5.57 -28.27 2.79
C THR A 50 4.41 -29.27 2.80
N VAL A 51 4.67 -30.53 3.17
CA VAL A 51 3.61 -31.54 3.35
C VAL A 51 2.66 -31.16 4.49
N ALA A 52 3.19 -30.62 5.60
CA ALA A 52 2.37 -30.15 6.71
C ALA A 52 1.50 -28.94 6.34
N LEU A 53 2.03 -28.00 5.56
CA LEU A 53 1.31 -26.82 5.08
C LEU A 53 0.29 -27.13 3.98
N ALA A 54 0.54 -28.15 3.17
CA ALA A 54 -0.39 -28.62 2.14
C ALA A 54 -1.64 -29.30 2.72
N LYS A 55 -1.66 -29.62 4.02
CA LYS A 55 -2.86 -30.13 4.66
C LYS A 55 -3.92 -29.03 4.69
N PRO A 56 -5.10 -29.25 4.11
CA PRO A 56 -6.16 -28.26 4.13
C PRO A 56 -6.54 -27.95 5.59
N LYS A 57 -6.87 -26.68 5.85
CA LYS A 57 -7.31 -26.25 7.17
C LYS A 57 -8.58 -27.01 7.53
N LYS A 58 -8.62 -27.54 8.75
CA LYS A 58 -9.80 -28.27 9.26
C LYS A 58 -11.01 -27.33 9.22
N ASP A 59 -12.04 -27.71 8.48
CA ASP A 59 -13.29 -26.96 8.44
C ASP A 59 -14.04 -27.12 9.76
N PHE A 60 -14.30 -26.00 10.44
CA PHE A 60 -15.07 -25.95 11.68
C PHE A 60 -16.56 -25.61 11.44
N GLY A 61 -16.98 -25.44 10.19
CA GLY A 61 -18.36 -25.11 9.82
C GLY A 61 -19.24 -26.35 9.67
N LYS A 62 -20.47 -26.31 10.19
CA LYS A 62 -21.49 -27.37 10.02
C LYS A 62 -22.07 -27.46 8.59
N HIS A 63 -21.58 -26.66 7.64
CA HIS A 63 -22.19 -26.54 6.32
C HIS A 63 -21.55 -27.51 5.34
N GLN A 64 -22.15 -28.69 5.23
CA GLN A 64 -21.89 -29.61 4.12
C GLN A 64 -22.21 -28.89 2.80
N ARG A 65 -21.24 -28.90 1.87
CA ARG A 65 -21.38 -28.58 0.44
C ARG A 65 -22.21 -27.33 0.13
N ARG A 66 -21.60 -26.16 0.33
CA ARG A 66 -22.14 -24.92 -0.24
C ARG A 66 -21.90 -24.91 -1.75
N PRO A 67 -22.88 -24.52 -2.59
CA PRO A 67 -22.71 -24.47 -4.03
C PRO A 67 -21.63 -23.43 -4.42
N LEU A 68 -20.83 -23.79 -5.43
CA LEU A 68 -19.58 -23.14 -5.85
C LEU A 68 -19.67 -21.64 -6.18
N PHE A 69 -20.87 -21.12 -6.45
CA PHE A 69 -21.07 -19.72 -6.85
C PHE A 69 -20.84 -18.71 -5.72
N LEU A 70 -20.70 -19.15 -4.47
CA LEU A 70 -20.50 -18.27 -3.31
C LEU A 70 -19.11 -17.60 -3.28
N TYR A 71 -18.12 -18.20 -3.96
CA TYR A 71 -16.75 -17.70 -4.01
C TYR A 71 -16.39 -17.07 -5.36
N SER A 72 -17.37 -16.93 -6.26
CA SER A 72 -17.18 -16.28 -7.55
C SER A 72 -17.08 -14.77 -7.37
N CYS A 73 -15.87 -14.23 -7.40
CA CYS A 73 -15.66 -12.79 -7.48
C CYS A 73 -16.23 -12.29 -8.82
N GLY A 74 -17.42 -11.68 -8.83
CA GLY A 74 -17.93 -10.97 -10.01
C GLY A 74 -19.29 -11.40 -10.57
N ARG A 75 -20.03 -12.31 -9.94
CA ARG A 75 -21.48 -12.43 -10.21
C ARG A 75 -22.26 -11.63 -9.18
N GLU A 76 -23.33 -10.98 -9.62
CA GLU A 76 -24.29 -10.31 -8.75
C GLU A 76 -24.75 -11.30 -7.69
N SER A 77 -24.40 -11.03 -6.44
CA SER A 77 -24.91 -11.77 -5.29
C SER A 77 -26.43 -11.80 -5.42
N THR A 78 -27.04 -12.99 -5.48
CA THR A 78 -28.48 -13.13 -5.31
C THR A 78 -28.82 -12.35 -4.05
N ILE A 79 -29.63 -11.29 -4.20
CA ILE A 79 -30.07 -10.47 -3.07
C ILE A 79 -30.74 -11.46 -2.13
N TRP A 80 -30.06 -11.75 -1.01
CA TRP A 80 -30.60 -12.63 0.01
C TRP A 80 -31.99 -12.11 0.34
N GLU A 81 -33.03 -12.93 0.16
CA GLU A 81 -34.36 -12.58 0.59
C GLU A 81 -34.26 -12.25 2.08
N ARG A 82 -34.35 -10.95 2.38
CA ARG A 82 -34.33 -10.48 3.75
C ARG A 82 -35.63 -11.00 4.34
N PRO A 83 -35.60 -11.85 5.39
CA PRO A 83 -36.84 -12.33 6.00
C PRO A 83 -37.66 -11.11 6.38
N LEU A 84 -38.92 -11.10 5.91
CA LEU A 84 -39.83 -10.01 6.15
C LEU A 84 -40.02 -9.90 7.66
N LEU A 85 -39.57 -8.76 8.21
CA LEU A 85 -39.95 -8.30 9.54
C LEU A 85 -39.50 -9.20 10.70
N VAL A 86 -38.20 -9.46 10.84
CA VAL A 86 -37.66 -9.82 12.17
C VAL A 86 -37.42 -8.52 12.92
N ASP A 87 -38.16 -8.32 14.01
CA ASP A 87 -38.20 -7.13 14.84
C ASP A 87 -36.81 -6.54 15.11
N PHE A 88 -36.41 -5.55 14.30
CA PHE A 88 -35.25 -4.69 14.58
C PHE A 88 -35.44 -3.84 15.85
N ASN A 89 -36.59 -3.95 16.51
CA ASN A 89 -36.94 -3.20 17.70
C ASN A 89 -36.22 -3.69 18.95
N PHE A 90 -35.67 -4.91 18.96
CA PHE A 90 -34.93 -5.43 20.10
C PHE A 90 -33.56 -5.99 19.69
N PRO A 91 -32.45 -5.48 20.26
CA PRO A 91 -31.14 -6.07 20.04
C PRO A 91 -31.14 -7.51 20.53
N SER A 92 -30.67 -8.44 19.70
CA SER A 92 -30.46 -9.84 20.10
C SER A 92 -29.64 -9.95 21.40
N ASP A 93 -29.80 -11.03 22.16
CA ASP A 93 -29.02 -11.30 23.37
C ASP A 93 -27.50 -11.19 23.15
N ARG A 94 -27.04 -11.53 21.95
CA ARG A 94 -25.65 -11.35 21.55
C ARG A 94 -25.25 -9.89 21.43
N LEU A 95 -26.10 -9.05 20.84
CA LEU A 95 -25.85 -7.60 20.75
C LEU A 95 -25.90 -6.96 22.13
N LEU A 96 -26.83 -7.36 23.00
CA LEU A 96 -26.85 -6.95 24.40
C LEU A 96 -25.54 -7.35 25.10
N LYS A 97 -25.09 -8.59 24.91
CA LYS A 97 -23.82 -9.08 25.47
C LYS A 97 -22.57 -8.39 24.89
N LEU A 98 -22.61 -7.95 23.63
CA LEU A 98 -21.53 -7.17 23.01
C LEU A 98 -21.56 -5.70 23.45
N SER A 99 -22.74 -5.19 23.80
CA SER A 99 -22.91 -3.84 24.36
C SER A 99 -22.43 -3.75 25.82
N GLU A 100 -22.35 -4.88 26.53
CA GLU A 100 -21.69 -4.92 27.82
C GLU A 100 -20.22 -4.50 27.68
N PRO A 101 -19.75 -3.50 28.45
CA PRO A 101 -18.34 -3.14 28.44
C PRO A 101 -17.49 -4.34 28.84
N LYS A 102 -16.35 -4.53 28.16
CA LYS A 102 -15.42 -5.62 28.46
C LYS A 102 -15.00 -5.54 29.94
N LYS A 103 -15.39 -6.55 30.72
CA LYS A 103 -15.02 -6.66 32.14
C LYS A 103 -13.52 -6.90 32.23
N CYS A 104 -12.80 -5.98 32.85
CA CYS A 104 -11.38 -6.16 33.16
C CYS A 104 -11.19 -7.38 34.05
N SER A 105 -10.18 -8.22 33.76
CA SER A 105 -9.92 -9.41 34.57
C SER A 105 -9.48 -9.04 35.98
N ALA A 106 -9.84 -9.85 36.98
CA ALA A 106 -9.44 -9.60 38.37
C ALA A 106 -7.92 -9.62 38.55
N ALA A 107 -7.21 -10.44 37.76
CA ALA A 107 -5.75 -10.46 37.70
C ALA A 107 -5.18 -9.13 37.16
N TYR A 108 -5.79 -8.58 36.10
CA TYR A 108 -5.44 -7.26 35.58
C TYR A 108 -5.70 -6.15 36.61
N LEU A 109 -6.82 -6.18 37.34
CA LEU A 109 -7.11 -5.19 38.39
C LEU A 109 -6.16 -5.27 39.60
N ARG A 110 -5.62 -6.46 39.91
CA ARG A 110 -4.61 -6.65 40.97
C ARG A 110 -3.21 -6.22 40.54
N GLN A 111 -2.86 -6.45 39.27
CA GLN A 111 -1.56 -6.06 38.69
C GLN A 111 -1.54 -4.60 38.20
N ARG A 112 -2.72 -3.99 38.00
CA ARG A 112 -2.84 -2.59 37.64
C ARG A 112 -2.26 -1.75 38.78
N PRO A 113 -1.23 -0.92 38.53
CA PRO A 113 -0.88 0.13 39.46
C PRO A 113 -2.14 0.99 39.59
N ARG A 114 -2.73 1.06 40.79
CA ARG A 114 -4.03 1.72 41.04
C ARG A 114 -4.05 3.23 40.80
N GLN A 115 -3.02 3.77 40.15
CA GLN A 115 -2.97 5.13 39.70
C GLN A 115 -2.74 5.07 38.19
N SER A 116 -3.80 5.29 37.40
CA SER A 116 -3.59 6.18 36.25
C SER A 116 -2.79 7.37 36.80
N PRO A 117 -1.76 7.90 36.15
CA PRO A 117 -1.10 9.09 36.67
C PRO A 117 -2.17 10.19 36.81
N GLU A 118 -2.69 10.34 38.03
CA GLU A 118 -3.45 11.49 38.46
C GLU A 118 -2.39 12.55 38.51
N TRP A 119 -2.21 13.27 37.41
CA TRP A 119 -1.37 14.43 37.40
C TRP A 119 -1.91 15.34 38.49
N PRO A 120 -1.20 15.54 39.62
CA PRO A 120 -1.69 16.37 40.68
C PRO A 120 -1.79 17.77 40.10
N VAL A 121 -3.01 18.20 39.79
CA VAL A 121 -3.26 19.57 39.35
C VAL A 121 -2.81 20.45 40.51
N SER A 122 -1.84 21.32 40.27
CA SER A 122 -1.29 22.17 41.32
C SER A 122 -2.42 22.96 42.01
N PRO A 123 -2.33 23.23 43.32
CA PRO A 123 -3.34 24.01 44.02
C PRO A 123 -3.61 25.36 43.33
N ALA A 124 -2.57 25.96 42.75
CA ALA A 124 -2.65 27.19 41.96
C ALA A 124 -3.48 27.05 40.68
N ALA A 125 -3.38 25.91 39.98
CA ALA A 125 -4.22 25.64 38.80
C ALA A 125 -5.67 25.35 39.17
N ARG A 126 -5.93 24.75 40.35
CA ARG A 126 -7.31 24.55 40.88
C ARG A 126 -7.98 25.85 41.31
N SER A 127 -7.21 26.82 41.80
CA SER A 127 -7.72 28.13 42.26
C SER A 127 -7.51 29.27 41.25
N TYR A 128 -7.05 28.95 40.03
CA TYR A 128 -6.76 29.95 39.02
C TYR A 128 -8.04 30.66 38.56
N LYS A 129 -8.07 31.98 38.74
CA LYS A 129 -9.14 32.84 38.18
C LYS A 129 -8.75 33.21 36.75
N ALA A 130 -9.53 32.74 35.77
CA ALA A 130 -9.33 33.06 34.37
C ALA A 130 -9.33 34.57 34.13
N SER A 131 -8.38 35.06 33.35
CA SER A 131 -8.32 36.47 32.95
C SER A 131 -9.54 36.83 32.09
N PRO A 132 -9.96 38.11 32.04
CA PRO A 132 -11.09 38.53 31.19
C PRO A 132 -10.90 38.11 29.73
N ARG A 133 -9.65 38.13 29.24
CA ARG A 133 -9.31 37.68 27.89
C ARG A 133 -9.54 36.18 27.69
N ILE A 134 -9.18 35.34 28.66
CA ILE A 134 -9.45 33.89 28.58
C ILE A 134 -10.95 33.63 28.58
N MET A 135 -11.71 34.39 29.37
CA MET A 135 -13.18 34.30 29.40
C MET A 135 -13.81 34.74 28.08
N GLU A 136 -13.25 35.76 27.40
CA GLU A 136 -13.67 36.13 26.04
C GLU A 136 -13.38 35.02 25.02
N LEU A 137 -12.17 34.45 25.05
CA LEU A 137 -11.77 33.38 24.13
C LEU A 137 -12.53 32.07 24.36
N ALA A 138 -12.97 31.83 25.59
CA ALA A 138 -13.79 30.67 25.94
C ALA A 138 -15.23 30.78 25.41
N LYS A 139 -15.70 31.98 25.02
CA LYS A 139 -17.02 32.12 24.39
C LYS A 139 -16.99 31.48 22.99
N PRO A 140 -17.95 30.61 22.65
CA PRO A 140 -18.04 30.08 21.29
C PRO A 140 -18.25 31.22 20.30
N LYS A 141 -17.70 31.07 19.09
CA LYS A 141 -17.92 32.05 18.02
C LYS A 141 -19.41 32.10 17.67
N VAL A 142 -19.95 33.31 17.56
CA VAL A 142 -21.34 33.53 17.14
C VAL A 142 -21.47 33.08 15.69
N LEU A 143 -22.56 32.38 15.39
CA LEU A 143 -22.89 31.98 14.02
C LEU A 143 -23.13 33.23 13.17
N HIS A 144 -22.76 33.18 11.89
CA HIS A 144 -23.07 34.26 10.96
C HIS A 144 -24.59 34.49 10.90
N PRO A 145 -25.11 35.72 10.77
CA PRO A 145 -26.56 35.99 10.70
C PRO A 145 -27.28 35.22 9.58
N GLU A 146 -26.57 34.84 8.51
CA GLU A 146 -27.11 34.05 7.39
C GLU A 146 -26.89 32.54 7.54
N PHE A 147 -26.36 32.08 8.67
CA PHE A 147 -26.09 30.66 8.88
C PHE A 147 -27.40 29.89 9.03
N LEU A 148 -27.71 29.06 8.03
CA LEU A 148 -28.85 28.14 8.05
C LEU A 148 -28.40 26.78 8.61
N LEU A 149 -29.06 26.32 9.67
CA LEU A 149 -28.89 24.97 10.19
C LEU A 149 -29.28 23.93 9.14
N ALA A 150 -28.68 22.74 9.22
CA ALA A 150 -29.05 21.62 8.36
C ALA A 150 -30.56 21.34 8.51
N ARG A 151 -31.27 21.16 7.39
CA ARG A 151 -32.69 20.80 7.41
C ARG A 151 -32.86 19.51 8.21
N GLU A 152 -33.74 19.52 9.20
CA GLU A 152 -34.26 18.31 9.81
C GLU A 152 -35.10 17.56 8.76
N VAL A 153 -34.59 16.42 8.29
CA VAL A 153 -35.19 15.56 7.25
C VAL A 153 -35.76 14.32 7.96
N PRO A 154 -36.95 13.81 7.57
CA PRO A 154 -37.42 13.61 6.20
C PRO A 154 -38.14 14.81 5.58
N THR A 155 -37.68 15.20 4.38
CA THR A 155 -38.46 16.02 3.45
C THR A 155 -39.80 15.34 3.21
N ARG A 156 -40.91 15.98 3.64
CA ARG A 156 -42.26 15.49 3.38
C ARG A 156 -42.52 15.55 1.87
N VAL A 157 -42.52 14.39 1.23
CA VAL A 157 -42.89 14.25 -0.18
C VAL A 157 -44.41 14.40 -0.28
N THR A 158 -44.90 15.21 -1.22
CA THR A 158 -46.34 15.33 -1.46
C THR A 158 -46.89 14.05 -2.05
N ASN A 159 -48.16 13.72 -1.78
CA ASN A 159 -48.81 12.52 -2.33
C ASN A 159 -48.74 12.48 -3.87
N ALA A 160 -48.83 13.64 -4.53
CA ALA A 160 -48.69 13.74 -5.98
C ALA A 160 -47.30 13.33 -6.48
N ALA A 161 -46.23 13.71 -5.78
CA ALA A 161 -44.88 13.31 -6.13
C ALA A 161 -44.60 11.83 -5.81
N ALA A 162 -45.21 11.29 -4.74
CA ALA A 162 -45.10 9.88 -4.39
C ALA A 162 -45.83 8.95 -5.40
N LEU A 163 -46.94 9.42 -5.98
CA LEU A 163 -47.74 8.68 -6.96
C LEU A 163 -47.31 8.94 -8.42
N ALA A 164 -46.36 9.84 -8.65
CA ALA A 164 -45.91 10.20 -9.99
C ALA A 164 -45.25 8.99 -10.68
N ARG A 165 -45.78 8.59 -11.84
CA ARG A 165 -45.19 7.52 -12.68
C ARG A 165 -44.13 8.12 -13.60
N ALA A 166 -42.98 7.45 -13.69
CA ALA A 166 -41.94 7.82 -14.63
C ALA A 166 -42.46 7.73 -16.08
N SER A 167 -42.03 8.67 -16.93
CA SER A 167 -42.36 8.65 -18.36
C SER A 167 -41.75 7.43 -19.05
N SER A 168 -42.34 7.00 -20.17
CA SER A 168 -41.83 5.87 -20.97
C SER A 168 -40.38 6.07 -21.42
N ARG A 169 -39.95 7.32 -21.62
CA ARG A 169 -38.55 7.66 -21.91
C ARG A 169 -37.65 7.41 -20.69
N LEU A 170 -38.06 7.83 -19.50
CA LEU A 170 -37.29 7.60 -18.28
C LEU A 170 -37.18 6.12 -17.93
N GLN A 171 -38.26 5.36 -18.16
CA GLN A 171 -38.24 3.90 -18.00
C GLN A 171 -37.20 3.26 -18.94
N ARG A 172 -37.19 3.62 -20.23
CA ARG A 172 -36.17 3.14 -21.19
C ARG A 172 -34.74 3.57 -20.85
N LEU A 173 -34.54 4.74 -20.26
CA LEU A 173 -33.21 5.19 -19.81
C LEU A 173 -32.76 4.48 -18.53
N ALA A 174 -33.70 4.02 -17.70
CA ALA A 174 -33.43 3.26 -16.50
C ALA A 174 -33.15 1.78 -16.78
N GLU A 175 -33.51 1.27 -17.97
CA GLU A 175 -33.12 -0.06 -18.40
C GLU A 175 -31.58 -0.19 -18.44
N PRO A 176 -31.00 -1.22 -17.81
CA PRO A 176 -29.56 -1.42 -17.84
C PRO A 176 -29.12 -1.65 -19.29
N ARG A 177 -28.17 -0.83 -19.76
CA ARG A 177 -27.53 -1.09 -21.05
C ARG A 177 -26.71 -2.37 -20.95
N VAL A 178 -27.23 -3.47 -21.50
CA VAL A 178 -26.47 -4.69 -21.73
C VAL A 178 -25.36 -4.35 -22.73
N ARG A 179 -24.15 -4.12 -22.23
CA ARG A 179 -22.95 -4.09 -23.06
C ARG A 179 -22.52 -5.53 -23.21
N GLU A 180 -22.43 -6.02 -24.44
CA GLU A 180 -21.70 -7.26 -24.69
C GLU A 180 -20.30 -7.09 -24.11
N VAL A 181 -19.96 -7.95 -23.16
CA VAL A 181 -18.69 -7.92 -22.44
C VAL A 181 -17.62 -8.44 -23.41
N THR A 182 -17.20 -7.59 -24.33
CA THR A 182 -16.02 -7.81 -25.17
C THR A 182 -14.73 -7.57 -24.39
N CYS A 183 -14.79 -7.25 -23.09
CA CYS A 183 -13.60 -7.09 -22.25
C CYS A 183 -12.93 -8.41 -21.86
N CYS A 184 -13.63 -9.53 -22.05
CA CYS A 184 -13.06 -10.86 -21.94
C CYS A 184 -12.63 -11.28 -23.34
N TYR A 185 -11.35 -11.09 -23.68
CA TYR A 185 -10.81 -11.60 -24.93
C TYR A 185 -10.96 -13.13 -24.95
N GLU A 186 -11.35 -13.67 -26.11
CA GLU A 186 -11.33 -15.11 -26.32
C GLU A 186 -9.93 -15.66 -26.00
N SER A 187 -9.88 -16.87 -25.44
CA SER A 187 -8.66 -17.60 -25.08
C SER A 187 -7.61 -17.51 -26.19
N SER A 188 -6.67 -16.58 -26.04
CA SER A 188 -5.62 -16.30 -27.01
C SER A 188 -4.26 -16.74 -26.45
N PHE A 189 -3.28 -16.92 -27.34
CA PHE A 189 -1.93 -17.34 -26.98
C PHE A 189 -1.26 -16.33 -26.04
N LEU A 190 -0.35 -16.78 -25.17
CA LEU A 190 0.34 -15.96 -24.17
C LEU A 190 1.00 -14.69 -24.72
N GLU A 191 1.46 -14.74 -25.98
CA GLU A 191 2.16 -13.64 -26.65
C GLU A 191 1.25 -12.79 -27.56
N SER A 192 -0.05 -13.11 -27.62
CA SER A 192 -0.98 -12.36 -28.45
C SER A 192 -1.28 -10.99 -27.83
N VAL A 193 -1.33 -9.96 -28.69
CA VAL A 193 -1.61 -8.60 -28.27
C VAL A 193 -3.02 -8.55 -27.68
N ILE A 194 -3.12 -8.09 -26.43
CA ILE A 194 -4.40 -7.95 -25.69
C ILE A 194 -5.42 -7.17 -26.52
N ARG A 195 -5.00 -6.24 -27.37
CA ARG A 195 -5.85 -5.52 -28.31
C ARG A 195 -5.30 -5.60 -29.73
N PRO A 196 -6.11 -5.92 -30.75
CA PRO A 196 -5.67 -5.81 -32.13
C PRO A 196 -5.33 -4.35 -32.43
N VAL A 197 -4.04 -4.09 -32.67
CA VAL A 197 -3.56 -2.79 -33.17
C VAL A 197 -3.74 -2.81 -34.69
N SER A 198 -4.25 -1.73 -35.29
CA SER A 198 -4.38 -1.64 -36.73
C SER A 198 -3.01 -1.73 -37.41
N LYS A 199 -2.93 -2.36 -38.59
CA LYS A 199 -1.66 -2.47 -39.34
C LYS A 199 -1.02 -1.09 -39.61
N LEU A 200 -1.85 -0.10 -39.94
CA LEU A 200 -1.42 1.29 -40.12
C LEU A 200 -0.77 1.89 -38.87
N ALA A 201 -1.23 1.53 -37.67
CA ALA A 201 -0.63 2.00 -36.43
C ALA A 201 0.67 1.24 -36.08
N GLN A 202 0.81 -0.02 -36.52
CA GLN A 202 2.07 -0.78 -36.37
C GLN A 202 3.16 -0.30 -37.33
N GLU A 203 2.77 0.12 -38.53
CA GLU A 203 3.67 0.63 -39.57
C GLU A 203 3.95 2.15 -39.44
N ALA A 204 3.32 2.82 -38.48
CA ALA A 204 3.46 4.26 -38.29
C ALA A 204 4.88 4.61 -37.82
N ILE A 205 5.58 5.42 -38.63
CA ILE A 205 6.90 5.94 -38.29
C ILE A 205 6.76 7.16 -37.39
N ALA A 206 7.43 7.15 -36.24
CA ALA A 206 7.42 8.28 -35.31
C ALA A 206 8.09 9.52 -35.90
N SER A 207 7.57 10.71 -35.57
CA SER A 207 8.18 11.97 -36.02
C SER A 207 9.60 12.15 -35.48
N PRO A 208 10.48 12.92 -36.15
CA PRO A 208 11.84 13.18 -35.68
C PRO A 208 11.88 13.71 -34.24
N ARG A 209 10.97 14.62 -33.90
CA ARG A 209 10.83 15.15 -32.53
C ARG A 209 10.44 14.05 -31.53
N THR A 210 9.54 13.15 -31.90
CA THR A 210 9.15 12.02 -31.04
C THR A 210 10.32 11.07 -30.81
N LEU A 211 11.14 10.82 -31.85
CA LEU A 211 12.36 10.02 -31.73
C LEU A 211 13.39 10.69 -30.81
N GLU A 212 13.57 12.01 -30.90
CA GLU A 212 14.44 12.76 -29.99
C GLU A 212 13.97 12.70 -28.55
N LEU A 213 12.66 12.88 -28.31
CA LEU A 213 12.06 12.79 -26.98
C LEU A 213 12.09 11.36 -26.40
N ALA A 214 12.08 10.34 -27.26
CA ALA A 214 12.19 8.94 -26.87
C ALA A 214 13.64 8.55 -26.50
N ARG A 215 14.66 9.34 -26.87
CA ARG A 215 16.04 9.07 -26.45
C ARG A 215 16.14 9.21 -24.94
N ALA A 216 16.73 8.19 -24.30
CA ALA A 216 17.03 8.25 -22.88
C ALA A 216 17.95 9.45 -22.58
N LYS A 217 17.70 10.13 -21.45
CA LYS A 217 18.56 11.23 -21.00
C LYS A 217 19.97 10.69 -20.69
N SER A 218 20.99 11.42 -21.13
CA SER A 218 22.38 11.09 -20.78
C SER A 218 22.59 11.21 -19.28
N LEU A 219 23.29 10.23 -18.70
CA LEU A 219 23.72 10.27 -17.31
C LEU A 219 24.80 11.36 -17.14
N HIS A 220 24.89 11.92 -15.93
CA HIS A 220 25.95 12.88 -15.58
C HIS A 220 27.34 12.23 -15.72
N PRO A 221 28.41 12.93 -16.13
CA PRO A 221 29.75 12.34 -16.26
C PRO A 221 30.24 11.67 -14.96
N ASP A 222 29.89 12.25 -13.81
CA ASP A 222 30.23 11.69 -12.49
C ASP A 222 29.21 10.67 -11.96
N TYR A 223 28.27 10.21 -12.79
CA TYR A 223 27.29 9.22 -12.36
C TYR A 223 27.99 7.88 -12.11
N VAL A 224 28.03 7.49 -10.84
CA VAL A 224 28.46 6.15 -10.43
C VAL A 224 27.22 5.30 -10.25
N PRO A 225 27.05 4.20 -11.02
CA PRO A 225 25.91 3.31 -10.86
C PRO A 225 25.89 2.71 -9.45
N LEU A 226 24.69 2.39 -8.98
CA LEU A 226 24.52 1.72 -7.70
C LEU A 226 25.26 0.38 -7.74
N ARG A 227 26.03 0.07 -6.69
CA ARG A 227 26.72 -1.22 -6.58
C ARG A 227 25.70 -2.35 -6.47
N ASP A 228 26.02 -3.48 -7.08
CA ASP A 228 25.22 -4.71 -6.95
C ASP A 228 25.07 -5.13 -5.48
N ALA A 229 23.92 -5.75 -5.16
CA ALA A 229 23.59 -6.15 -3.80
C ALA A 229 24.59 -7.17 -3.22
N GLU A 230 25.21 -7.98 -4.08
CA GLU A 230 26.20 -8.98 -3.73
C GLU A 230 27.57 -8.54 -4.25
N TRP A 231 28.37 -7.91 -3.38
CA TRP A 231 29.76 -7.61 -3.71
C TRP A 231 30.70 -8.25 -2.67
N PRO A 232 31.83 -8.82 -3.13
CA PRO A 232 32.76 -9.48 -2.23
C PRO A 232 33.42 -8.44 -1.31
N VAL A 233 33.15 -8.55 -0.01
CA VAL A 233 33.83 -7.72 0.99
C VAL A 233 35.31 -8.08 1.02
N THR A 234 36.16 -7.10 0.73
CA THR A 234 37.62 -7.24 0.76
C THR A 234 38.12 -7.76 2.12
N LYS A 235 39.17 -8.59 2.14
CA LYS A 235 39.74 -9.14 3.40
C LYS A 235 40.11 -8.02 4.38
N THR A 236 40.65 -6.91 3.90
CA THR A 236 40.99 -5.73 4.70
C THR A 236 39.78 -5.13 5.41
N ALA A 237 38.64 -5.01 4.74
CA ALA A 237 37.40 -4.54 5.34
C ALA A 237 36.85 -5.50 6.41
N LYS A 238 36.99 -6.82 6.21
CA LYS A 238 36.59 -7.83 7.22
C LYS A 238 37.45 -7.78 8.49
N HIS A 239 38.71 -7.37 8.35
CA HIS A 239 39.69 -7.26 9.44
C HIS A 239 39.92 -5.82 9.90
N ALA A 240 39.10 -4.87 9.46
CA ALA A 240 39.26 -3.47 9.82
C ALA A 240 38.92 -3.27 11.30
N VAL A 241 39.88 -2.73 12.06
CA VAL A 241 39.70 -2.36 13.46
C VAL A 241 39.32 -0.88 13.53
N ALA A 242 38.40 -0.54 14.43
CA ALA A 242 37.97 0.84 14.64
C ALA A 242 39.16 1.73 15.02
N THR A 243 39.29 2.88 14.36
CA THR A 243 40.32 3.87 14.71
C THR A 243 40.03 4.48 16.08
N PRO A 244 41.05 4.97 16.82
CA PRO A 244 40.84 5.56 18.15
C PRO A 244 39.83 6.71 18.13
N ARG A 245 39.83 7.52 17.05
CA ARG A 245 38.84 8.57 16.83
C ARG A 245 37.43 8.04 16.64
N LEU A 246 37.26 6.92 15.93
CA LEU A 246 35.95 6.29 15.74
C LEU A 246 35.44 5.72 17.06
N MET A 247 36.33 5.17 17.89
CA MET A 247 36.02 4.73 19.25
C MET A 247 35.63 5.91 20.17
N GLU A 248 36.27 7.06 20.02
CA GLU A 248 35.92 8.29 20.74
C GLU A 248 34.53 8.80 20.34
N LEU A 249 34.25 8.88 19.04
CA LEU A 249 32.95 9.31 18.51
C LEU A 249 31.82 8.32 18.82
N ALA A 250 32.12 7.03 18.94
CA ALA A 250 31.17 6.00 19.34
C ALA A 250 30.76 6.10 20.82
N ARG A 251 31.49 6.87 21.65
CA ARG A 251 31.09 7.09 23.04
C ARG A 251 29.78 7.88 23.06
N PRO A 252 28.77 7.43 23.83
CA PRO A 252 27.52 8.16 23.94
C PRO A 252 27.78 9.55 24.49
N ARG A 253 27.24 10.55 23.80
CA ARG A 253 27.40 11.96 24.17
C ARG A 253 26.69 12.19 25.51
N LYS A 254 27.45 12.36 26.59
CA LYS A 254 26.91 12.65 27.92
C LYS A 254 26.21 14.00 27.86
N ARG A 255 24.89 14.01 28.11
CA ARG A 255 24.15 15.26 28.22
C ARG A 255 24.52 15.92 29.55
N PRO A 256 24.89 17.21 29.56
CA PRO A 256 25.07 17.93 30.81
C PRO A 256 23.74 17.97 31.60
N PRO A 257 23.79 18.05 32.94
CA PRO A 257 22.59 18.20 33.77
C PRO A 257 21.80 19.45 33.36
N MET A 258 20.48 19.41 33.53
CA MET A 258 19.53 20.39 32.98
C MET A 258 19.89 21.84 33.33
N ASP A 259 20.37 22.09 34.55
CA ASP A 259 20.79 23.41 35.04
C ASP A 259 21.90 24.07 34.21
N SER A 260 22.78 23.26 33.59
CA SER A 260 23.88 23.74 32.74
C SER A 260 23.55 23.74 31.25
N ALA A 261 22.47 23.06 30.83
CA ALA A 261 22.02 23.01 29.44
C ALA A 261 21.00 24.13 29.11
N GLN A 262 20.48 24.81 30.13
CA GLN A 262 19.39 25.77 29.99
C GLN A 262 19.85 27.15 29.50
N PHE A 263 21.15 27.46 29.63
CA PHE A 263 21.71 28.76 29.27
C PHE A 263 23.03 28.60 28.50
N ASP A 264 22.95 28.61 27.17
CA ASP A 264 24.10 28.83 26.30
C ASP A 264 24.24 30.34 26.06
N PRO A 265 25.23 31.04 26.66
CA PRO A 265 25.42 32.48 26.48
C PRO A 265 25.72 32.88 25.02
N ASP A 266 26.24 31.92 24.25
CA ASP A 266 26.61 32.08 22.84
C ASP A 266 25.60 31.49 21.86
N ALA A 267 24.39 31.12 22.31
CA ALA A 267 23.38 30.48 21.46
C ALA A 267 23.03 31.29 20.20
N PHE A 268 23.11 32.62 20.31
CA PHE A 268 22.84 33.57 19.23
C PHE A 268 24.11 34.14 18.60
N THR A 269 25.29 33.72 19.07
CA THR A 269 26.58 34.17 18.56
C THR A 269 27.06 33.20 17.49
N VAL A 270 27.29 33.72 16.28
CA VAL A 270 27.82 32.90 15.18
C VAL A 270 29.24 32.47 15.51
N LYS A 271 29.50 31.16 15.54
CA LYS A 271 30.83 30.59 15.78
C LYS A 271 31.84 31.13 14.77
N GLU A 272 33.05 31.46 15.23
CA GLU A 272 34.14 31.98 14.38
C GLU A 272 34.50 31.05 13.21
N THR A 273 34.35 29.73 13.39
CA THR A 273 34.54 28.75 12.32
C THR A 273 33.45 28.82 11.27
N ALA A 274 32.22 29.15 11.65
CA ALA A 274 31.11 29.35 10.72
C ALA A 274 31.27 30.65 9.93
N LYS A 275 31.80 31.72 10.56
CA LYS A 275 32.15 32.98 9.87
C LYS A 275 33.23 32.79 8.79
N LYS A 276 34.12 31.81 8.99
CA LYS A 276 35.22 31.47 8.06
C LYS A 276 34.88 30.34 7.08
N ALA A 277 33.65 29.80 7.14
CA ALA A 277 33.28 28.67 6.31
C ALA A 277 33.09 29.11 4.85
N THR A 278 33.81 28.45 3.94
CA THR A 278 33.63 28.63 2.50
C THR A 278 32.61 27.65 1.95
N CYS A 279 31.80 28.10 0.98
CA CYS A 279 30.85 27.22 0.30
C CYS A 279 31.62 26.14 -0.50
N SER A 280 31.11 24.91 -0.48
CA SER A 280 31.67 23.85 -1.32
C SER A 280 31.43 24.18 -2.81
N ALA A 281 32.33 23.71 -3.68
CA ALA A 281 32.27 23.97 -5.12
C ALA A 281 30.89 23.62 -5.72
N ARG A 282 30.30 22.50 -5.29
CA ARG A 282 28.96 22.07 -5.70
C ARG A 282 27.85 23.06 -5.32
N ILE A 283 27.89 23.63 -4.12
CA ILE A 283 26.90 24.61 -3.68
C ILE A 283 27.06 25.91 -4.47
N GLN A 284 28.30 26.30 -4.79
CA GLN A 284 28.57 27.45 -5.66
C GLN A 284 28.01 27.24 -7.06
N ASP A 285 28.15 26.04 -7.63
CA ASP A 285 27.62 25.72 -8.96
C ASP A 285 26.09 25.71 -8.99
N LEU A 286 25.44 25.14 -7.96
CA LEU A 286 23.98 25.14 -7.82
C LEU A 286 23.39 26.52 -7.57
N ALA A 287 24.14 27.41 -6.93
CA ALA A 287 23.72 28.79 -6.69
C ALA A 287 23.75 29.65 -7.96
N ARG A 288 24.32 29.17 -9.07
CA ARG A 288 24.31 29.89 -10.34
C ARG A 288 22.89 29.92 -10.92
N PRO A 289 22.41 31.08 -11.41
CA PRO A 289 21.09 31.18 -12.00
C PRO A 289 21.00 30.31 -13.26
N ILE A 290 19.91 29.54 -13.36
CA ILE A 290 19.62 28.73 -14.54
C ILE A 290 19.27 29.69 -15.69
N LYS A 291 20.13 29.77 -16.70
CA LYS A 291 19.83 30.47 -17.95
C LYS A 291 18.76 29.67 -18.69
N ARG A 292 17.59 30.27 -18.90
CA ARG A 292 16.48 29.74 -19.71
C ARG A 292 16.50 30.37 -21.08
#